data_AF-A0A0A2G7N6-F1
#
_entry.id   AF-A0A0A2G7N6-F1
#
_cell.length_a   1.000
_cell.length_b   1.000
_cell.length_c   1.000
_cell.angle_alpha   90.00
_cell.angle_beta   90.00
_cell.angle_gamma   90.00
#
_symmetry.space_group_name_H-M   'P 1'
#
loop_
_entity.id
_entity.type
_entity.pdbx_description
1 polymer ?
#
loop_
_entity_poly.entity_id
_entity_poly.type
_entity_poly.pdbx_seq_one_letter_code
_entity_poly.pdbx_strand_id
1 'polypeptide(L)'
;METVQKVKKSTMEIVKDIALDISWQQIAKRYFGKSSSWLYSKLHERDLNKTGTPFKFTESEQEQLKGALCDLANRIRRVADEL
;
A
#
# COMPACT_ATOMS: atom_id res chain seq x y z
N MET A 1 -23.80 11.71 24.60
CA MET A 1 -23.63 11.31 23.19
C MET A 1 -22.27 10.67 23.06
N GLU A 2 -22.21 9.34 23.15
CA GLU A 2 -20.96 8.59 22.98
C GLU A 2 -20.59 8.61 21.50
N THR A 3 -19.53 9.34 21.16
CA THR A 3 -18.97 9.31 19.81
C THR A 3 -18.31 7.95 19.60
N VAL A 4 -18.98 7.05 18.87
CA VAL A 4 -18.37 5.81 18.39
C VAL A 4 -17.25 6.18 17.42
N GLN A 5 -16.01 6.20 17.90
CA GLN A 5 -14.85 6.35 17.04
C GLN A 5 -14.79 5.13 16.11
N LYS A 6 -15.11 5.36 14.83
CA LYS A 6 -15.03 4.35 13.77
C LYS A 6 -13.56 3.95 13.61
N VAL A 7 -13.18 2.78 14.11
CA VAL A 7 -11.81 2.26 14.01
C VAL A 7 -11.46 2.11 12.52
N LYS A 8 -10.62 3.01 12.00
CA LYS A 8 -10.15 2.98 10.62
C LYS A 8 -9.12 1.85 10.50
N LYS A 9 -9.40 0.82 9.69
CA LYS A 9 -8.46 -0.28 9.42
C LYS A 9 -7.15 0.28 8.84
N SER A 10 -6.02 -0.24 9.31
CA SER A 10 -4.70 0.10 8.78
C SER A 10 -4.56 -0.41 7.33
N THR A 11 -3.70 0.22 6.54
CA THR A 11 -3.44 -0.21 5.16
C THR A 11 -2.95 -1.66 5.11
N MET A 12 -2.12 -2.09 6.07
CA MET A 12 -1.68 -3.49 6.15
C MET A 12 -2.82 -4.47 6.39
N GLU A 13 -3.80 -4.10 7.22
CA GLU A 13 -4.97 -4.94 7.50
C GLU A 13 -5.85 -5.15 6.25
N ILE A 14 -5.88 -4.17 5.35
CA ILE A 14 -6.65 -4.24 4.09
C ILE A 14 -5.99 -5.19 3.09
N VAL A 15 -4.66 -5.15 2.99
CA VAL A 15 -3.89 -5.90 1.98
C VAL A 15 -3.38 -7.25 2.47
N LYS A 16 -3.66 -7.61 3.73
CA LYS A 16 -3.13 -8.81 4.40
C LYS A 16 -3.31 -10.09 3.60
N ASP A 17 -4.45 -10.23 2.93
CA ASP A 17 -4.80 -11.39 2.10
C ASP A 17 -3.80 -11.65 0.98
N ILE A 18 -3.37 -10.60 0.29
CA ILE A 18 -2.47 -10.68 -0.87
C ILE A 18 -1.02 -10.33 -0.52
N ALA A 19 -0.73 -9.99 0.74
CA ALA A 19 0.52 -9.35 1.12
C ALA A 19 1.76 -10.23 0.91
N LEU A 20 1.59 -11.55 0.86
CA LEU A 20 2.69 -12.49 0.59
C LEU A 20 2.84 -12.80 -0.90
N ASP A 21 1.77 -12.64 -1.68
CA ASP A 21 1.74 -12.98 -3.10
C ASP A 21 2.22 -11.84 -4.01
N ILE A 22 2.29 -10.61 -3.48
CA ILE A 22 2.69 -9.44 -4.26
C ILE A 22 4.10 -8.95 -3.92
N SER A 23 4.83 -8.53 -4.94
CA SER A 23 6.15 -7.92 -4.76
C SER A 23 6.03 -6.45 -4.37
N TRP A 24 6.06 -6.18 -3.06
CA TRP A 24 6.07 -4.82 -2.50
C TRP A 24 7.24 -3.97 -3.01
N GLN A 25 8.40 -4.60 -3.25
CA GLN A 25 9.54 -3.92 -3.86
C GLN A 25 9.20 -3.36 -5.24
N GLN A 26 8.55 -4.16 -6.08
CA GLN A 26 8.20 -3.73 -7.43
C GLN A 26 7.12 -2.66 -7.39
N ILE A 27 6.17 -2.74 -6.45
CA ILE A 27 5.17 -1.69 -6.28
C ILE A 27 5.83 -0.36 -5.89
N ALA A 28 6.73 -0.38 -4.89
CA ALA A 28 7.45 0.81 -4.45
C ALA A 28 8.26 1.46 -5.58
N LYS A 29 9.00 0.65 -6.35
CA LYS A 29 9.81 1.15 -7.47
C LYS A 29 8.96 1.66 -8.62
N ARG A 30 7.96 0.88 -9.07
CA ARG A 30 7.20 1.15 -10.30
C ARG A 30 6.19 2.28 -10.14
N TYR A 31 5.47 2.32 -9.02
CA TYR A 31 4.38 3.28 -8.86
C TYR A 31 4.79 4.49 -8.02
N PHE A 32 5.75 4.36 -7.10
CA PHE A 32 6.14 5.46 -6.20
C PHE A 32 7.56 6.01 -6.48
N GLY A 33 8.40 5.29 -7.23
CA GLY A 33 9.81 5.65 -7.40
C GLY A 33 10.60 5.64 -6.09
N LYS A 34 10.18 4.82 -5.11
CA LYS A 34 10.75 4.73 -3.76
C LYS A 34 11.37 3.36 -3.50
N SER A 35 12.11 3.26 -2.40
CA SER A 35 12.67 1.99 -1.94
C SER A 35 11.59 1.06 -1.37
N SER A 36 11.85 -0.25 -1.39
CA SER A 36 10.99 -1.25 -0.74
C SER A 36 10.79 -0.94 0.74
N SER A 37 11.88 -0.58 1.44
CA SER A 37 11.86 -0.23 2.87
C SER A 37 10.91 0.94 3.18
N TRP A 38 10.83 1.95 2.30
CA TRP A 38 9.87 3.05 2.43
C TRP A 38 8.42 2.55 2.43
N LEU A 39 8.07 1.65 1.49
CA LEU A 39 6.72 1.11 1.41
C LEU A 39 6.41 0.19 2.61
N TYR A 40 7.36 -0.63 3.04
CA TYR A 40 7.21 -1.46 4.24
C TYR A 40 6.97 -0.62 5.51
N SER A 41 7.67 0.51 5.65
CA SER A 41 7.50 1.45 6.76
C SER A 41 6.09 2.05 6.76
N LYS A 42 5.60 2.47 5.60
CA LYS A 42 4.26 3.03 5.42
C LYS A 42 3.15 2.00 5.70
N LEU A 43 3.32 0.76 5.23
CA LEU A 43 2.37 -0.33 5.46
C LEU A 43 2.27 -0.69 6.94
N HIS A 44 3.42 -0.86 7.60
CA HIS A 44 3.45 -1.32 8.98
C HIS A 44 3.26 -0.19 9.99
N GLU A 45 3.16 1.05 9.52
CA GLU A 45 3.26 2.22 10.39
C GLU A 45 4.50 1.98 11.30
N ARG A 46 5.70 1.87 10.71
CA ARG A 46 6.96 1.69 11.45
C ARG A 46 7.97 2.77 11.14
N ASP A 47 8.66 3.22 12.18
CA ASP A 47 9.62 4.32 12.15
C ASP A 47 10.93 3.85 11.55
N LEU A 48 11.34 4.47 10.45
CA LEU A 48 12.68 4.28 9.90
C LEU A 48 13.46 5.59 9.73
N ASN A 49 12.92 6.76 10.06
CA ASN A 49 13.67 8.03 9.97
C ASN A 49 13.21 9.09 10.99
N LYS A 50 14.16 9.59 11.79
CA LYS A 50 14.05 10.64 12.81
C LYS A 50 13.75 12.06 12.24
N THR A 51 13.02 12.18 11.14
CA THR A 51 12.86 13.44 10.35
C THR A 51 11.40 13.90 10.22
N GLY A 52 10.48 13.37 11.04
CA GLY A 52 9.18 13.99 11.26
C GLY A 52 8.20 14.02 10.07
N THR A 53 8.39 13.16 9.06
CA THR A 53 7.42 13.00 7.96
C THR A 53 6.26 12.10 8.41
N PRO A 54 4.99 12.41 8.07
CA PRO A 54 3.85 11.61 8.51
C PRO A 54 3.98 10.15 8.11
N PHE A 55 3.80 9.33 9.13
CA PHE A 55 4.04 7.88 9.18
C PHE A 55 3.05 7.06 8.37
N LYS A 56 1.87 7.62 8.19
CA LYS A 56 0.76 7.03 7.44
C LYS A 56 0.88 7.44 5.97
N PHE A 57 0.23 6.67 5.11
CA PHE A 57 -0.04 7.14 3.77
C PHE A 57 -0.81 8.47 3.83
N THR A 58 -0.36 9.47 3.07
CA THR A 58 -1.21 10.63 2.75
C THR A 58 -2.38 10.19 1.88
N GLU A 59 -3.43 10.99 1.77
CA GLU A 59 -4.59 10.65 0.92
C GLU A 59 -4.18 10.41 -0.54
N SER A 60 -3.26 11.23 -1.06
CA SER A 60 -2.70 11.05 -2.40
C SER A 60 -1.90 9.75 -2.52
N GLU A 61 -1.08 9.40 -1.53
CA GLU A 61 -0.35 8.12 -1.54
C GLU A 61 -1.29 6.91 -1.43
N GLN A 62 -2.41 7.03 -0.71
CA GLN A 62 -3.45 5.99 -0.64
C GLN A 62 -4.14 5.79 -1.98
N GLU A 63 -4.50 6.89 -2.66
CA GLU A 63 -5.10 6.84 -3.99
C GLU A 63 -4.15 6.22 -5.01
N GLN A 64 -2.87 6.58 -4.94
CA GLN A 64 -1.82 6.01 -5.77
C GLN A 64 -1.62 4.51 -5.51
N LEU A 65 -1.66 4.07 -4.24
CA LEU A 65 -1.58 2.65 -3.89
C LEU A 65 -2.80 1.88 -4.42
N LYS A 66 -4.00 2.45 -4.29
CA LYS A 66 -5.22 1.87 -4.87
C LYS A 66 -5.09 1.71 -6.39
N GLY A 67 -4.62 2.75 -7.09
CA GLY A 67 -4.37 2.71 -8.52
C GLY A 67 -3.34 1.64 -8.90
N ALA A 68 -2.25 1.51 -8.14
CA ALA A 68 -1.22 0.50 -8.35
C ALA A 68 -1.77 -0.93 -8.23
N LEU A 69 -2.61 -1.20 -7.22
CA LEU A 69 -3.25 -2.50 -7.03
C LEU A 69 -4.25 -2.81 -8.14
N CYS A 70 -5.04 -1.82 -8.58
CA CYS A 70 -5.95 -1.98 -9.72
C CYS A 70 -5.21 -2.26 -11.03
N ASP A 71 -4.11 -1.55 -11.30
CA ASP A 71 -3.25 -1.82 -12.47
C ASP A 71 -2.67 -3.24 -12.42
N LEU A 72 -2.16 -3.67 -11.26
CA LEU A 72 -1.65 -5.02 -11.09
C LEU A 72 -2.72 -6.08 -11.34
N ALA A 73 -3.91 -5.91 -10.77
CA ALA A 73 -5.04 -6.83 -10.98
C ALA A 73 -5.43 -6.92 -12.46
N ASN A 74 -5.52 -5.78 -13.15
CA ASN A 74 -5.82 -5.74 -14.58
C ASN A 74 -4.74 -6.42 -15.43
N ARG A 75 -3.46 -6.26 -15.07
CA ARG A 75 -2.35 -6.93 -15.75
C ARG A 75 -2.39 -8.45 -15.56
N ILE A 76 -2.67 -8.92 -14.34
CA ILE A 76 -2.86 -10.35 -14.06
C ILE A 76 -4.03 -10.89 -14.89
N ARG A 77 -5.16 -10.18 -14.90
CA ARG A 77 -6.35 -10.56 -15.70
C ARG A 77 -6.02 -10.68 -17.19
N ARG A 78 -5.40 -9.66 -17.78
CA ARG A 78 -5.02 -9.68 -19.21
C ARG A 78 -4.13 -10.86 -19.58
N VAL A 79 -3.14 -11.18 -18.75
CA VAL A 79 -2.28 -12.35 -18.99
C VAL A 79 -3.09 -13.65 -18.90
N ALA A 80 -4.00 -13.76 -17.92
CA ALA A 80 -4.86 -14.93 -17.80
C ALA A 80 -5.84 -15.10 -18.97
N ASP A 81 -6.33 -14.00 -19.56
CA ASP A 81 -7.26 -14.03 -20.70
C ASP A 81 -6.54 -14.37 -22.04
N GLU A 82 -5.21 -14.19 -22.10
CA GLU A 82 -4.38 -14.50 -23.27
C GLU A 82 -3.78 -15.93 -23.23
N LEU A 83 -4.01 -16.68 -22.15
CA LEU A 83 -3.63 -18.10 -22.02
C LEU A 83 -4.73 -19.02 -22.54
#